data_AF-K1SZA5-F1
#
_entry.id   AF-K1SZA5-F1
#
_cell.length_a   1.000
_cell.length_b   1.000
_cell.length_c   1.000
_cell.angle_alpha   90.00
_cell.angle_beta   90.00
_cell.angle_gamma   90.00
#
_symmetry.space_group_name_H-M   'P 1'
#
loop_
_entity.id
_entity.type
_entity.pdbx_description
1 polymer ?
#
loop_
_entity_poly.entity_id
_entity_poly.type
_entity_poly.pdbx_seq_one_letter_code
_entity_poly.pdbx_strand_id
1 'polypeptide(L)' 'SLFGQEGTLMKKRLELIQPIQKEVFAAIEAYAKQVGADAVIDSSNNPTLLYTNPEIERTQQVIDALKK' A
#
# COMPACT_ATOMS: atom_id res chain seq x y z
N SER A 1 0.29 20.96 -21.23
CA SER A 1 1.12 19.90 -21.85
C SER A 1 0.43 18.55 -21.66
N LEU A 2 0.47 17.66 -22.65
CA LEU A 2 -0.06 16.30 -22.50
C LEU A 2 0.79 15.46 -21.52
N PHE A 3 2.11 15.66 -21.57
CA PHE A 3 3.12 14.97 -20.75
C PHE A 3 3.72 15.89 -19.67
N GLY A 4 4.48 15.30 -18.73
CA GLY A 4 5.15 16.00 -17.62
C GLY A 4 4.39 15.87 -16.29
N GLN A 5 5.02 16.29 -15.18
CA GLN A 5 4.44 16.17 -13.83
C GLN A 5 3.10 16.90 -13.69
N GLU A 6 2.94 18.04 -14.37
CA GLU A 6 1.70 18.82 -14.41
C GLU A 6 0.81 18.48 -15.62
N GLY A 7 1.22 17.51 -16.44
CA GLY A 7 0.55 17.13 -17.67
C GLY A 7 -0.77 16.38 -17.44
N THR A 8 -1.66 16.44 -18.43
CA THR A 8 -3.00 15.83 -18.34
C THR A 8 -2.96 14.33 -18.03
N LEU A 9 -1.98 13.59 -18.59
CA LEU A 9 -1.82 12.16 -18.31
C LEU A 9 -1.42 11.88 -16.86
N MET A 10 -0.57 12.72 -16.26
CA MET A 10 -0.20 12.58 -14.85
C MET A 10 -1.39 12.88 -13.93
N LYS A 11 -2.18 13.90 -14.25
CA LYS A 11 -3.42 14.20 -13.52
C LYS A 11 -4.40 13.03 -13.58
N LYS A 12 -4.60 12.43 -14.76
CA LYS A 12 -5.47 11.26 -14.91
C LYS A 12 -4.95 10.04 -14.14
N ARG A 13 -3.64 9.82 -14.13
CA ARG A 13 -3.01 8.78 -13.30
C ARG A 13 -3.30 8.98 -11.82
N LEU A 14 -3.15 10.22 -11.32
CA LEU A 14 -3.42 10.54 -9.92
C LEU A 14 -4.91 10.32 -9.57
N GLU A 15 -5.82 10.79 -10.43
CA GLU A 15 -7.26 10.61 -10.28
C GLU A 15 -7.64 9.13 -10.15
N LEU A 16 -7.01 8.25 -10.93
CA LEU A 16 -7.27 6.81 -10.89
C LEU A 16 -6.59 6.09 -9.72
N ILE A 17 -5.37 6.49 -9.35
CA ILE A 17 -4.59 5.78 -8.33
C ILE A 17 -4.96 6.19 -6.91
N GLN A 18 -5.40 7.43 -6.69
CA GLN A 18 -5.80 7.94 -5.37
C GLN A 18 -6.90 7.10 -4.69
N PRO A 19 -8.03 6.75 -5.35
CA PRO A 19 -9.05 5.93 -4.70
C PRO A 19 -8.51 4.54 -4.34
N ILE A 20 -7.72 3.92 -5.23
CA ILE A 20 -7.10 2.61 -4.97
C ILE A 20 -6.13 2.68 -3.78
N GLN A 21 -5.29 3.72 -3.71
CA GLN A 21 -4.40 3.92 -2.57
C GLN A 21 -5.18 4.05 -1.27
N LYS A 22 -6.28 4.81 -1.28
CA LYS A 22 -7.14 4.98 -0.09
C LYS A 22 -7.71 3.64 0.38
N GLU A 23 -8.21 2.82 -0.53
CA GLU A 23 -8.75 1.49 -0.20
C GLU A 23 -7.67 0.56 0.36
N VAL A 24 -6.50 0.51 -0.30
CA VAL A 24 -5.37 -0.31 0.15
C VAL A 24 -4.88 0.11 1.54
N PHE A 25 -4.70 1.41 1.80
CA PHE A 25 -4.28 1.89 3.11
C PHE A 25 -5.30 1.61 4.20
N ALA A 26 -6.60 1.75 3.91
CA ALA A 26 -7.66 1.41 4.86
C ALA A 26 -7.63 -0.09 5.21
N ALA A 27 -7.40 -0.97 4.23
CA ALA A 27 -7.29 -2.41 4.48
C ALA A 27 -6.05 -2.77 5.31
N ILE A 28 -4.91 -2.14 5.04
CA ILE A 28 -3.68 -2.30 5.84
C ILE A 28 -3.95 -1.90 7.29
N GLU A 29 -4.56 -0.74 7.52
CA GLU A 29 -4.87 -0.24 8.86
C GLU A 29 -5.85 -1.16 9.61
N ALA A 30 -6.93 -1.59 8.93
CA ALA A 30 -7.92 -2.49 9.51
C ALA A 30 -7.30 -3.84 9.90
N TYR A 31 -6.48 -4.41 9.02
CA TYR A 31 -5.78 -5.66 9.28
C TYR A 31 -4.79 -5.53 10.45
N ALA A 32 -3.99 -4.46 10.46
CA ALA A 32 -3.03 -4.19 11.54
C ALA A 32 -3.72 -4.11 12.90
N LYS A 33 -4.85 -3.38 12.99
CA LYS A 33 -5.67 -3.30 14.21
C LYS A 33 -6.23 -4.67 14.62
N GLN A 34 -6.71 -5.47 13.65
CA GLN A 34 -7.27 -6.79 13.91
C GLN A 34 -6.25 -7.73 14.57
N VAL A 35 -4.99 -7.70 14.12
CA VAL A 35 -3.93 -8.58 14.63
C VAL A 35 -3.13 -7.97 15.78
N GLY A 36 -3.47 -6.75 16.21
CA GLY A 36 -2.77 -6.04 17.28
C GLY A 36 -1.35 -5.59 16.91
N ALA A 37 -1.12 -5.25 15.64
CA ALA A 37 0.17 -4.74 15.18
C ALA A 37 0.30 -3.24 15.47
N ASP A 38 1.40 -2.84 16.11
CA ASP A 38 1.71 -1.43 16.41
C ASP A 38 2.27 -0.68 15.19
N ALA A 39 2.84 -1.40 14.22
CA ALA A 39 3.44 -0.84 13.02
C ALA A 39 3.35 -1.78 11.82
N VAL A 40 3.33 -1.19 10.62
CA VAL A 40 3.47 -1.88 9.33
C VAL A 40 4.67 -1.26 8.61
N ILE A 41 5.59 -2.10 8.14
CA ILE A 41 6.79 -1.67 7.42
C ILE A 41 6.68 -2.16 5.98
N ASP A 42 6.74 -1.25 5.02
CA ASP A 42 6.87 -1.59 3.60
C ASP A 42 8.26 -2.19 3.36
N SER A 43 8.32 -3.45 2.94
CA SER A 43 9.57 -4.14 2.64
C SER A 43 10.05 -3.92 1.21
N SER A 44 9.19 -3.46 0.31
CA SER A 44 9.48 -3.35 -1.13
C SER A 44 10.30 -2.12 -1.50
N ASN A 45 10.19 -1.05 -0.70
CA ASN A 45 10.82 0.24 -0.97
C ASN A 45 11.60 0.80 0.23
N ASN A 46 12.10 -0.09 1.10
CA ASN A 46 12.79 0.31 2.31
C ASN A 46 14.30 0.04 2.22
N PRO A 47 15.13 1.08 1.98
CA PRO A 47 16.57 0.92 1.80
C PRO A 47 17.32 0.55 3.10
N THR A 48 16.68 0.65 4.27
CA THR A 48 17.30 0.33 5.56
C THR A 48 16.85 -1.02 6.12
N LEU A 49 15.90 -1.71 5.47
CA LEU A 49 15.44 -3.02 5.89
C LEU A 49 16.41 -4.11 5.40
N LEU A 50 17.25 -4.61 6.31
CA LEU A 50 18.25 -5.65 5.98
C LEU A 50 17.67 -7.07 6.02
N TYR A 51 16.76 -7.35 6.94
CA TYR A 51 16.14 -8.66 7.13
C TYR A 51 14.79 -8.54 7.82
N THR A 52 13.88 -9.46 7.48
CA THR A 52 12.60 -9.70 8.16
C THR A 52 12.37 -11.21 8.16
N ASN A 53 11.80 -11.76 9.24
CA ASN A 53 11.40 -13.18 9.26
C ASN A 53 10.24 -13.38 8.26
N PRO A 54 10.36 -14.25 7.24
CA PRO A 54 9.29 -14.48 6.27
C PRO A 54 7.92 -14.83 6.88
N GLU A 55 7.88 -15.39 8.09
CA GLU A 55 6.65 -15.71 8.82
C GLU A 55 5.84 -14.48 9.26
N ILE A 56 6.48 -13.30 9.27
CA ILE A 56 5.82 -12.01 9.59
C ILE A 56 5.34 -11.28 8.34
N GLU A 57 5.56 -11.83 7.14
CA GLU A 57 5.00 -11.29 5.90
C GLU A 57 3.47 -11.43 5.92
N ARG A 58 2.75 -10.33 5.63
CA ARG A 58 1.29 -10.23 5.74
C ARG A 58 0.58 -9.75 4.48
N THR A 59 1.29 -9.58 3.36
CA THR A 59 0.77 -9.01 2.11
C THR A 59 -0.44 -9.80 1.62
N GLN A 60 -0.37 -11.14 1.62
CA GLN A 60 -1.48 -11.96 1.11
C GLN A 60 -2.74 -11.82 1.98
N GLN A 61 -2.59 -11.73 3.30
CA GLN A 61 -3.71 -11.57 4.23
C GLN A 61 -4.42 -10.23 4.03
N VAL A 62 -3.66 -9.15 3.77
CA VAL A 62 -4.22 -7.84 3.43
C VAL A 62 -4.93 -7.88 2.07
N ILE A 63 -4.34 -8.54 1.06
CA ILE A 63 -4.98 -8.74 -0.25
C ILE A 63 -6.31 -9.49 -0.12
N ASP A 64 -6.35 -10.53 0.71
CA ASP A 64 -7.57 -11.31 0.90
C ASP A 64 -8.63 -10.55 1.70
N ALA A 65 -8.23 -9.61 2.55
CA ALA A 65 -9.14 -8.68 3.21
C ALA A 65 -9.76 -7.67 2.24
N LEU A 66 -9.05 -7.27 1.18
CA LEU A 66 -9.55 -6.36 0.13
C LEU A 66 -10.57 -7.00 -0.82
N LYS A 67 -10.55 -8.33 -0.96
CA LYS A 67 -11.43 -9.07 -1.89
C LYS A 67 -12.83 -9.36 -1.34
N LYS A 68 -13.07 -9.11 -0.06
CA LYS A 68 -14.34 -9.35 0.62
C LYS A 68 -15.20 -8.09 0.62
#